data_AF-A0A933IRK9-F1
#
_entry.id   AF-A0A933IRK9-F1
#
_cell.length_a   1.000
_cell.length_b   1.000
_cell.length_c   1.000
_cell.angle_alpha   90.00
_cell.angle_beta   90.00
_cell.angle_gamma   90.00
#
_symmetry.space_group_name_H-M   'P 1'
#
loop_
_entity.id
_entity.type
_entity.pdbx_description
1 polymer ?
#
loop_
_entity_poly.entity_id
_entity_poly.type
_entity_poly.pdbx_seq_one_letter_code
_entity_poly.pdbx_strand_id
1 'polypeptide(L)'
;MKTPAGLLALICLLLSFENVSARAAEIEMEIFYLPHRPAMTVVGKVLQIAGEFAGVTVHKYSFDDPNSRKMVAKYHLTEHVPVVVFINGKDSFTVDGRALRLRNFPKGDSFVPMFTGEWDYADLRTILAGLAGEK
;
A
#
# COMPACT_ATOMS: atom_id res chain seq x y z
N MET A 1 -7.44 36.75 -56.92
CA MET A 1 -7.22 35.48 -56.22
C MET A 1 -7.12 35.77 -54.73
N LYS A 2 -8.10 35.34 -53.93
CA LYS A 2 -8.13 35.53 -52.47
C LYS A 2 -7.85 34.17 -51.83
N THR A 3 -6.73 34.03 -51.15
CA THR A 3 -6.44 32.87 -50.29
C THR A 3 -7.41 32.89 -49.10
N PRO A 4 -8.13 31.80 -48.77
CA PRO A 4 -9.00 31.80 -47.61
C PRO A 4 -8.15 31.65 -46.36
N ALA A 5 -8.17 32.68 -45.52
CA ALA A 5 -7.50 32.76 -44.21
C ALA A 5 -7.99 31.70 -43.17
N GLY A 6 -8.88 30.79 -43.57
CA GLY A 6 -9.50 29.80 -42.67
C GLY A 6 -8.67 28.54 -42.41
N LEU A 7 -7.67 28.24 -43.24
CA LEU A 7 -6.95 26.96 -43.13
C LEU A 7 -5.84 26.99 -42.06
N LEU A 8 -5.29 28.16 -41.73
CA LEU A 8 -4.28 28.28 -40.68
C LEU A 8 -4.86 28.24 -39.25
N ALA A 9 -6.12 28.61 -39.07
CA ALA A 9 -6.75 28.63 -37.75
C ALA A 9 -7.12 27.22 -37.23
N LEU A 10 -7.25 26.23 -38.12
CA LEU A 10 -7.65 24.87 -37.75
C LEU A 10 -6.48 23.99 -37.29
N ILE A 11 -5.24 24.35 -37.62
CA ILE A 11 -4.03 23.59 -37.25
C ILE A 11 -3.58 23.91 -35.81
N CYS A 12 -3.89 25.10 -35.29
CA CYS A 12 -3.52 25.48 -33.92
C CYS A 12 -4.39 24.83 -32.83
N LEU A 13 -5.55 24.26 -33.17
CA LEU A 13 -6.45 23.63 -32.17
C LEU A 13 -6.11 22.15 -31.90
N LEU A 14 -5.17 21.56 -32.64
CA LEU A 14 -4.83 20.13 -32.55
C LEU A 14 -3.58 19.82 -31.70
N LEU A 15 -2.94 20.83 -31.09
CA LEU A 15 -1.69 20.65 -30.34
C LEU A 15 -1.82 20.72 -28.81
N SER A 16 -3.04 20.74 -28.28
CA SER A 16 -3.28 20.84 -26.83
C SER A 16 -3.67 19.52 -26.20
N PHE A 17 -3.04 18.41 -26.60
CA PHE A 17 -2.97 17.24 -25.73
C PHE A 17 -1.67 17.35 -24.96
N GLU A 18 -1.65 18.21 -23.95
CA GLU A 18 -0.61 18.13 -22.94
C GLU A 18 -0.71 16.73 -22.34
N ASN A 19 0.35 15.93 -22.53
CA ASN A 19 0.53 14.67 -21.83
C ASN A 19 0.62 15.01 -20.34
N VAL A 20 -0.53 15.08 -19.67
CA VAL A 20 -0.63 15.02 -18.22
C VAL A 20 -0.08 13.65 -17.85
N SER A 21 1.22 13.61 -17.58
CA SER A 21 1.87 12.46 -16.96
C SER A 21 1.25 12.37 -15.56
N ALA A 22 0.19 11.59 -15.45
CA ALA A 22 -0.38 11.21 -14.17
C ALA A 22 0.69 10.40 -13.45
N ARG A 23 1.51 11.09 -12.65
CA ARG A 23 2.44 10.44 -11.72
C ARG A 23 1.55 9.55 -10.85
N ALA A 24 1.76 8.23 -10.94
CA ALA A 24 1.07 7.29 -10.06
C ALA A 24 1.23 7.79 -8.63
N ALA A 25 0.12 7.94 -7.91
CA ALA A 25 0.14 8.39 -6.54
C ALA A 25 1.07 7.47 -5.74
N GLU A 26 1.97 8.07 -4.97
CA GLU A 26 2.90 7.33 -4.12
C GLU A 26 2.11 6.44 -3.16
N ILE A 27 2.49 5.16 -3.08
CA ILE A 27 1.83 4.18 -2.22
C ILE A 27 2.43 4.31 -0.84
N GLU A 28 1.60 4.73 0.11
CA GLU A 28 1.97 4.87 1.51
C GLU A 28 1.64 3.57 2.24
N MET A 29 2.66 2.90 2.78
CA MET A 29 2.49 1.71 3.62
C MET A 29 2.90 2.03 5.06
N GLU A 30 2.01 1.77 6.00
CA GLU A 30 2.26 1.96 7.44
C GLU A 30 2.15 0.62 8.16
N ILE A 31 3.25 0.17 8.78
CA ILE A 31 3.35 -1.11 9.48
C ILE A 31 3.39 -0.87 10.99
N PHE A 32 2.39 -1.36 11.71
CA PHE A 32 2.32 -1.36 13.17
C PHE A 32 2.68 -2.73 13.70
N TYR A 33 3.54 -2.83 14.72
CA TYR A 33 4.04 -4.13 15.18
C TYR A 33 4.47 -4.16 16.64
N LEU A 34 4.38 -5.34 17.24
CA LEU A 34 5.03 -5.65 18.52
C LEU A 34 6.53 -5.86 18.27
N PRO A 35 7.46 -5.18 18.97
CA PRO A 35 8.89 -5.19 18.65
C PRO A 35 9.62 -6.43 19.21
N HIS A 36 9.07 -7.62 19.00
CA HIS A 36 9.70 -8.88 19.35
C HIS A 36 9.36 -9.97 18.32
N ARG A 37 10.03 -11.13 18.42
CA ARG A 37 9.68 -12.28 17.58
C ARG A 37 8.36 -12.90 18.06
N PRO A 38 7.49 -13.36 17.15
CA PRO A 38 7.71 -13.55 15.72
C PRO A 38 7.35 -12.34 14.83
N ALA A 39 6.76 -11.27 15.38
CA ALA A 39 6.31 -10.11 14.61
C ALA A 39 7.42 -9.43 13.80
N MET A 40 8.62 -9.27 14.35
CA MET A 40 9.76 -8.70 13.60
C MET A 40 10.14 -9.52 12.36
N THR A 41 9.96 -10.84 12.37
CA THR A 41 10.21 -11.70 11.20
C THR A 41 9.20 -11.41 10.10
N VAL A 42 7.92 -11.26 10.47
CA VAL A 42 6.84 -10.89 9.55
C VAL A 42 7.10 -9.50 8.96
N VAL A 43 7.44 -8.51 9.79
CA VAL A 43 7.80 -7.15 9.33
C VAL A 43 8.95 -7.18 8.32
N GLY A 44 9.98 -8.01 8.58
CA GLY A 44 11.09 -8.19 7.62
C GLY A 44 10.63 -8.70 6.26
N LYS A 45 9.76 -9.72 6.23
CA LYS A 45 9.19 -10.26 4.98
C LYS A 45 8.29 -9.25 4.27
N VAL A 46 7.46 -8.49 5.02
CA VAL A 46 6.62 -7.42 4.47
C VAL A 46 7.48 -6.33 3.81
N LEU A 47 8.58 -5.90 4.46
CA LEU A 47 9.50 -4.92 3.89
C LEU A 47 10.19 -5.44 2.61
N GLN A 48 10.57 -6.71 2.59
CA GLN A 48 11.15 -7.34 1.41
C GLN A 48 10.16 -7.29 0.23
N ILE A 49 8.90 -7.65 0.48
CA ILE A 49 7.83 -7.59 -0.53
C ILE A 49 7.58 -6.16 -1.00
N ALA A 50 7.49 -5.18 -0.09
CA ALA A 50 7.31 -3.79 -0.47
C ALA A 50 8.44 -3.29 -1.39
N GLY A 51 9.68 -3.74 -1.15
CA GLY A 51 10.85 -3.43 -1.99
C GLY A 51 10.75 -3.96 -3.43
N GLU A 52 9.90 -4.95 -3.69
CA GLU A 52 9.64 -5.49 -5.04
C GLU A 52 8.94 -4.44 -5.94
N PHE A 53 8.29 -3.41 -5.38
CA PHE A 53 7.46 -2.45 -6.13
C PHE A 53 8.04 -1.03 -6.14
N ALA A 54 7.74 -0.24 -7.19
CA ALA A 54 8.20 1.15 -7.29
C ALA A 54 7.21 2.08 -6.59
N GLY A 55 7.70 3.18 -6.04
CA GLY A 55 6.83 4.19 -5.44
C GLY A 55 6.09 3.73 -4.18
N VAL A 56 6.58 2.70 -3.48
CA VAL A 56 6.10 2.32 -2.15
C VAL A 56 6.99 2.96 -1.10
N THR A 57 6.41 3.87 -0.31
CA THR A 57 7.05 4.46 0.86
C THR A 57 6.55 3.73 2.11
N VAL A 58 7.48 3.26 2.94
CA VAL A 58 7.15 2.45 4.12
C VAL A 58 7.49 3.17 5.42
N HIS A 59 6.50 3.32 6.27
CA HIS A 59 6.61 3.78 7.65
C HIS A 59 6.39 2.64 8.63
N LYS A 60 7.14 2.62 9.74
CA LYS A 60 7.02 1.59 10.78
C LYS A 60 6.77 2.24 12.14
N TYR A 61 5.85 1.65 12.89
CA TYR A 61 5.44 2.12 14.20
C TYR A 61 5.42 0.95 15.17
N SER A 62 6.28 1.00 16.19
CA SER A 62 6.27 -0.01 17.24
C SER A 62 5.16 0.32 18.24
N PHE A 63 4.40 -0.68 18.68
CA PHE A 63 3.42 -0.48 19.75
C PHE A 63 4.06 -0.06 21.09
N ASP A 64 5.34 -0.39 21.31
CA ASP A 64 6.04 -0.09 22.56
C ASP A 64 6.82 1.25 22.49
N ASP A 65 6.94 1.86 21.31
CA ASP A 65 7.65 3.13 21.12
C ASP A 65 6.72 4.32 21.45
N PRO A 66 7.05 5.16 22.46
CA PRO A 66 6.26 6.34 22.79
C PRO A 66 6.07 7.31 21.62
N ASN A 67 7.02 7.39 20.67
CA ASN A 67 6.91 8.26 19.51
C ASN A 67 5.86 7.78 18.50
N SER A 68 5.52 6.49 18.53
CA SER A 68 4.54 5.86 17.65
C SER A 68 3.09 6.06 18.14
N ARG A 69 2.88 6.52 19.38
CA ARG A 69 1.54 6.63 20.01
C ARG A 69 0.52 7.42 19.20
N LYS A 70 0.93 8.54 18.60
CA LYS A 70 0.03 9.37 17.76
C LYS A 70 -0.50 8.57 16.57
N MET A 71 0.35 7.78 15.95
CA MET A 71 -0.01 6.99 14.77
C MET A 71 -0.82 5.75 15.14
N VAL A 72 -0.51 5.10 16.26
CA VAL A 72 -1.33 4.01 16.82
C VAL A 72 -2.76 4.51 17.11
N ALA A 73 -2.88 5.69 17.73
CA ALA A 73 -4.17 6.32 18.03
C ALA A 73 -4.96 6.74 16.78
N LYS A 74 -4.29 7.24 15.73
CA LYS A 74 -4.90 7.60 14.43
C LYS A 74 -5.74 6.47 13.84
N TYR A 75 -5.29 5.22 14.00
CA TYR A 75 -5.93 4.02 13.45
C TYR A 75 -6.75 3.23 14.47
N HIS A 76 -6.95 3.77 15.68
CA HIS A 76 -7.70 3.11 16.76
C HIS A 76 -7.19 1.68 17.06
N LEU A 77 -5.88 1.47 17.02
CA LEU A 77 -5.26 0.17 17.29
C LEU A 77 -5.16 -0.06 18.80
N THR A 78 -6.26 -0.52 19.41
CA THR A 78 -6.37 -0.78 20.86
C THR A 78 -6.37 -2.27 21.22
N GLU A 79 -6.60 -3.14 20.23
CA GLU A 79 -6.54 -4.58 20.36
C GLU A 79 -5.09 -5.08 20.42
N HIS A 80 -4.86 -6.21 21.09
CA HIS A 80 -3.55 -6.85 21.09
C HIS A 80 -3.34 -7.61 19.76
N VAL A 81 -2.82 -6.89 18.77
CA VAL A 81 -2.53 -7.40 17.43
C VAL A 81 -1.01 -7.31 17.17
N PRO A 82 -0.33 -8.41 16.80
CA PRO A 82 1.12 -8.39 16.71
C PRO A 82 1.67 -7.66 15.48
N VAL A 83 0.92 -7.62 14.38
CA VAL A 83 1.24 -6.89 13.14
C VAL A 83 -0.03 -6.36 12.49
N VAL A 84 -0.01 -5.11 12.03
CA VAL A 84 -1.03 -4.52 11.16
C VAL A 84 -0.34 -3.76 10.04
N VAL A 85 -0.79 -3.94 8.81
CA VAL A 85 -0.30 -3.20 7.65
C VAL A 85 -1.46 -2.39 7.08
N PHE A 86 -1.28 -1.07 7.02
CA PHE A 86 -2.14 -0.18 6.25
C PHE A 86 -1.45 0.17 4.93
N ILE A 87 -2.21 0.20 3.85
CA ILE A 87 -1.79 0.69 2.54
C ILE A 87 -2.77 1.78 2.12
N ASN A 88 -2.26 2.99 1.87
CA ASN A 88 -3.05 4.20 1.61
C ASN A 88 -4.15 4.41 2.66
N GLY A 89 -3.81 4.17 3.94
CA GLY A 89 -4.71 4.32 5.09
C GLY A 89 -5.78 3.23 5.26
N LYS A 90 -5.73 2.14 4.48
CA LYS A 90 -6.67 1.01 4.58
C LYS A 90 -5.95 -0.29 4.93
N ASP A 91 -6.55 -1.12 5.78
CA ASP A 91 -6.07 -2.47 6.10
C ASP A 91 -7.00 -3.59 5.62
N SER A 92 -8.12 -3.24 4.98
CA SER A 92 -9.11 -4.17 4.43
C SER A 92 -9.10 -4.16 2.91
N PHE A 93 -9.02 -5.34 2.30
CA PHE A 93 -8.89 -5.52 0.86
C PHE A 93 -9.74 -6.70 0.36
N THR A 94 -9.97 -6.74 -0.94
CA THR A 94 -10.52 -7.90 -1.64
C THR A 94 -9.46 -8.42 -2.60
N VAL A 95 -9.06 -9.68 -2.43
CA VAL A 95 -8.11 -10.38 -3.30
C VAL A 95 -8.79 -11.65 -3.79
N ASP A 96 -8.87 -11.85 -5.11
CA ASP A 96 -9.52 -13.02 -5.72
C ASP A 96 -10.95 -13.28 -5.20
N GLY A 97 -11.72 -12.20 -4.99
CA GLY A 97 -13.09 -12.27 -4.46
C GLY A 97 -13.19 -12.54 -2.94
N ARG A 98 -12.07 -12.72 -2.25
CA ARG A 98 -12.00 -12.92 -0.80
C ARG A 98 -11.72 -11.60 -0.08
N ALA A 99 -12.63 -11.19 0.79
CA ALA A 99 -12.38 -10.10 1.73
C ALA A 99 -11.36 -10.57 2.78
N LEU A 100 -10.37 -9.72 3.07
CA LEU A 100 -9.34 -9.98 4.07
C LEU A 100 -8.89 -8.70 4.74
N ARG A 101 -8.23 -8.85 5.89
CA ARG A 101 -7.52 -7.76 6.55
C ARG A 101 -6.04 -8.09 6.72
N LEU A 102 -5.18 -7.12 6.46
CA LEU A 102 -3.73 -7.21 6.73
C LEU A 102 -3.43 -6.99 8.22
N ARG A 103 -4.05 -7.80 9.07
CA ARG A 103 -3.89 -7.83 10.53
C ARG A 103 -3.43 -9.21 10.99
N ASN A 104 -2.84 -9.26 12.18
CA ASN A 104 -2.27 -10.49 12.75
C ASN A 104 -1.15 -11.07 11.87
N PHE A 105 -0.66 -12.27 12.19
CA PHE A 105 0.34 -12.94 11.36
C PHE A 105 -0.28 -13.48 10.07
N PRO A 106 0.44 -13.44 8.95
CA PRO A 106 -0.02 -14.09 7.74
C PRO A 106 -0.18 -15.60 7.95
N LYS A 107 -1.03 -16.24 7.14
CA LYS A 107 -1.26 -17.69 7.18
C LYS A 107 0.07 -18.44 7.09
N GLY A 108 0.24 -19.43 7.96
CA GLY A 108 1.45 -20.25 8.05
C GLY A 108 2.56 -19.68 8.93
N ASP A 109 2.53 -18.39 9.29
CA ASP A 109 3.55 -17.74 10.13
C ASP A 109 3.12 -17.57 11.59
N SER A 110 1.87 -17.92 11.94
CA SER A 110 1.39 -17.87 13.31
C SER A 110 1.77 -19.12 14.11
N PHE A 111 2.36 -18.91 15.29
CA PHE A 111 2.61 -19.98 16.27
C PHE A 111 1.44 -20.20 17.24
N VAL A 112 0.52 -19.22 17.33
CA VAL A 112 -0.65 -19.28 18.20
C VAL A 112 -1.90 -19.07 17.34
N PRO A 113 -2.82 -20.05 17.25
CA PRO A 113 -3.93 -19.99 16.32
C PRO A 113 -4.76 -18.70 16.36
N MET A 114 -4.91 -18.07 17.54
CA MET A 114 -5.67 -16.82 17.70
C MET A 114 -5.05 -15.60 16.99
N PHE A 115 -3.74 -15.64 16.70
CA PHE A 115 -3.02 -14.59 15.97
C PHE A 115 -2.79 -14.96 14.50
N THR A 116 -3.54 -15.94 13.98
CA THR A 116 -3.58 -16.20 12.53
C THR A 116 -4.50 -15.18 11.87
N GLY A 117 -3.95 -14.43 10.92
CA GLY A 117 -4.67 -13.49 10.08
C GLY A 117 -5.34 -14.16 8.88
N GLU A 118 -6.14 -13.37 8.18
CA GLU A 118 -6.89 -13.82 6.99
C GLU A 118 -6.06 -13.77 5.71
N TRP A 119 -4.84 -13.24 5.78
CA TRP A 119 -4.00 -12.88 4.64
C TRP A 119 -2.72 -13.72 4.57
N ASP A 120 -2.07 -13.74 3.41
CA ASP A 120 -0.72 -14.28 3.24
C ASP A 120 0.18 -13.34 2.41
N TYR A 121 1.42 -13.75 2.19
CA TYR A 121 2.38 -12.95 1.43
C TYR A 121 2.07 -12.84 -0.07
N ALA A 122 1.25 -13.74 -0.63
CA ALA A 122 0.78 -13.60 -2.00
C ALA A 122 -0.31 -12.52 -2.07
N ASP A 123 -1.22 -12.48 -1.09
CA ASP A 123 -2.24 -11.43 -0.98
C ASP A 123 -1.60 -10.03 -0.95
N LEU A 124 -0.55 -9.83 -0.14
CA LEU A 124 0.17 -8.54 -0.07
C LEU A 124 0.78 -8.14 -1.43
N ARG A 125 1.39 -9.09 -2.15
CA ARG A 125 1.93 -8.85 -3.49
C ARG A 125 0.84 -8.46 -4.47
N THR A 126 -0.28 -9.18 -4.48
CA THR A 126 -1.42 -8.89 -5.36
C THR A 126 -1.98 -7.49 -5.10
N ILE A 127 -2.10 -7.09 -3.83
CA ILE A 127 -2.55 -5.75 -3.46
C ILE A 127 -1.59 -4.68 -3.99
N LEU A 128 -0.28 -4.86 -3.78
CA LEU A 128 0.71 -3.88 -4.23
C LEU A 128 0.83 -3.83 -5.76
N ALA A 129 0.78 -4.96 -6.46
CA ALA A 129 0.79 -5.02 -7.92
C ALA A 129 -0.42 -4.27 -8.51
N GLY A 130 -1.61 -4.45 -7.93
CA GLY A 130 -2.83 -3.76 -8.35
C GLY A 130 -2.82 -2.25 -8.10
N LEU A 131 -1.93 -1.75 -7.24
CA LEU A 131 -1.79 -0.32 -6.92
C LEU A 131 -0.62 0.35 -7.64
N ALA A 132 0.54 -0.33 -7.73
CA ALA A 132 1.80 0.24 -8.20
C ALA A 132 2.00 0.10 -9.71
N GLY A 133 1.28 -0.85 -10.34
CA GLY A 133 1.79 -1.50 -11.56
C GLY A 133 3.01 -2.38 -11.23
N GLU A 134 3.25 -3.42 -12.03
CA GLU A 134 4.47 -4.21 -11.91
C GLU A 134 5.69 -3.38 -12.33
N LYS A 135 6.83 -3.56 -11.64
CA LYS A 135 8.12 -2.96 -12.03
C LYS A 135 8.67 -3.61 -13.29
#